data_AF-A0A3D4YL96-F1
#
_entry.id   AF-A0A3D4YL96-F1
#
_cell.length_a   1.000
_cell.length_b   1.000
_cell.length_c   1.000
_cell.angle_alpha   90.00
_cell.angle_beta   90.00
_cell.angle_gamma   90.00
#
_symmetry.space_group_name_H-M   'P 1'
#
loop_
_entity.id
_entity.type
_entity.pdbx_description
1 polymer ?
#
loop_
_entity_poly.entity_id
_entity_poly.type
_entity_poly.pdbx_seq_one_letter_code
_entity_poly.pdbx_strand_id
1 'polypeptide(L)'
;MRKLTYLAAIAFVAVPLAARAQNADAVIDRAVAAYASLNSMRAEFRQTLTNPLTGSSQTTNGVILRKKPNLLSISFESGDRVAADGSTLWVYLPSSAPGQVMRMPYTGANASSVDPADQFLNSPRTRFTVTSAGTATVGGRATHAVTLVPKRANAAFTSAKVWIDDNDSSIRQFDVETASGLQRHVVITSFVANPALSRSSFGFAVPKGAKVVDQTAGAVF
;
A
#
# COMPACT_ATOMS: atom_id res chain seq x y z
N MET A 1 -15.30 49.29 50.91
CA MET A 1 -15.11 47.87 50.54
C MET A 1 -15.41 47.72 49.05
N ARG A 2 -14.39 47.72 48.18
CA ARG A 2 -14.56 47.61 46.72
C ARG A 2 -14.40 46.14 46.32
N LYS A 3 -15.43 45.57 45.69
CA LYS A 3 -15.43 44.20 45.16
C LYS A 3 -14.61 44.19 43.87
N LEU A 4 -13.57 43.36 43.81
CA LEU A 4 -12.77 43.11 42.62
C LEU A 4 -13.38 41.90 41.89
N THR A 5 -13.97 42.12 40.73
CA THR A 5 -14.47 41.07 39.83
C THR A 5 -13.34 40.64 38.90
N TYR A 6 -12.89 39.39 39.02
CA TYR A 6 -11.94 38.79 38.08
C TYR A 6 -12.68 38.22 36.87
N LEU A 7 -12.42 38.77 35.69
CA LEU A 7 -12.79 38.21 34.40
C LEU A 7 -11.73 37.18 34.00
N ALA A 8 -12.08 35.89 34.04
CA ALA A 8 -11.25 34.82 33.50
C ALA A 8 -11.39 34.79 31.97
N ALA A 9 -10.34 35.16 31.26
CA ALA A 9 -10.26 35.01 29.81
C ALA A 9 -9.83 33.57 29.47
N ILE A 10 -10.75 32.79 28.90
CA ILE A 10 -10.45 31.47 28.33
C ILE A 10 -9.86 31.71 26.93
N ALA A 11 -8.55 31.56 26.79
CA ALA A 11 -7.87 31.59 25.50
C ALA A 11 -8.07 30.23 24.79
N PHE A 12 -8.87 30.23 23.73
CA PHE A 12 -9.00 29.08 22.83
C PHE A 12 -7.73 28.99 21.97
N VAL A 13 -6.82 28.06 22.29
CA VAL A 13 -5.67 27.75 21.43
C VAL A 13 -6.19 26.95 20.23
N ALA A 14 -6.51 27.64 19.13
CA ALA A 14 -6.78 27.01 17.86
C ALA A 14 -5.47 26.43 17.31
N VAL A 15 -5.28 25.12 17.46
CA VAL A 15 -4.15 24.42 16.83
C VAL A 15 -4.33 24.52 15.31
N PRO A 16 -3.37 25.10 14.56
CA PRO A 16 -3.54 25.31 13.13
C PRO A 16 -3.49 23.97 12.39
N LEU A 17 -4.65 23.50 11.90
CA LEU A 17 -4.74 22.34 11.01
C LEU A 17 -3.88 22.50 9.75
N ALA A 18 -3.65 23.74 9.30
CA ALA A 18 -2.86 24.04 8.10
C ALA A 18 -1.39 23.57 8.21
N ALA A 19 -0.75 23.72 9.37
CA ALA A 19 0.64 23.31 9.58
C ALA A 19 0.79 21.78 9.56
N ARG A 20 -0.22 21.04 10.03
CA ARG A 20 -0.24 19.57 10.02
C ARG A 20 -0.48 19.00 8.62
N ALA A 21 -1.35 19.64 7.83
CA ALA A 21 -1.60 19.25 6.44
C ALA A 21 -0.38 19.48 5.55
N GLN A 22 0.33 20.60 5.72
CA GLN A 22 1.53 20.92 4.94
C GLN A 22 2.66 19.90 5.16
N ASN A 23 2.79 19.36 6.38
CA ASN A 23 3.74 18.27 6.66
C ASN A 23 3.34 16.96 5.96
N ALA A 24 2.05 16.61 5.97
CA ALA A 24 1.55 15.39 5.34
C ALA A 24 1.74 15.39 3.81
N ASP A 25 1.44 16.53 3.17
CA ASP A 25 1.63 16.72 1.73
C ASP A 25 3.11 16.57 1.36
N ALA A 26 4.02 17.19 2.11
CA ALA A 26 5.46 17.05 1.86
C ALA A 26 5.95 15.60 2.03
N VAL A 27 5.42 14.86 3.02
CA VAL A 27 5.78 13.47 3.27
C VAL A 27 5.28 12.55 2.14
N ILE A 28 4.06 12.72 1.65
CA ILE A 28 3.58 11.91 0.53
C ILE A 28 4.29 12.30 -0.78
N ASP A 29 4.56 13.58 -1.02
CA ASP A 29 5.20 14.05 -2.26
C ASP A 29 6.63 13.51 -2.42
N ARG A 30 7.42 13.44 -1.35
CA ARG A 30 8.76 12.81 -1.40
C ARG A 30 8.69 11.29 -1.68
N ALA A 31 7.67 10.60 -1.16
CA ALA A 31 7.46 9.19 -1.45
C ALA A 31 7.06 8.97 -2.92
N VAL A 32 6.20 9.83 -3.46
CA VAL A 32 5.84 9.85 -4.89
C VAL A 32 7.08 10.04 -5.75
N ALA A 33 7.91 11.04 -5.44
CA ALA A 33 9.15 11.32 -6.18
C ALA A 33 10.13 10.13 -6.13
N ALA A 34 10.35 9.56 -4.95
CA ALA A 34 11.20 8.39 -4.77
C ALA A 34 10.69 7.19 -5.58
N TYR A 35 9.41 6.83 -5.48
CA TYR A 35 8.84 5.74 -6.25
C TYR A 35 8.88 5.99 -7.77
N ALA A 36 8.64 7.23 -8.20
CA ALA A 36 8.74 7.62 -9.60
C ALA A 36 10.16 7.49 -10.15
N SER A 37 11.20 7.66 -9.34
CA SER A 37 12.61 7.49 -9.74
C SER A 37 13.03 6.03 -9.94
N LEU A 38 12.29 5.07 -9.38
CA LEU A 38 12.67 3.65 -9.43
C LEU A 38 12.42 3.05 -10.82
N ASN A 39 13.46 2.47 -11.39
CA ASN A 39 13.40 1.61 -12.57
C ASN A 39 13.06 0.16 -12.19
N SER A 40 13.59 -0.30 -11.07
CA SER A 40 13.25 -1.58 -10.46
C SER A 40 13.25 -1.49 -8.94
N MET A 41 12.60 -2.43 -8.28
CA MET A 41 12.69 -2.61 -6.84
C MET A 41 12.50 -4.08 -6.47
N ARG A 42 13.11 -4.45 -5.35
CA ARG A 42 12.81 -5.67 -4.61
C ARG A 42 12.46 -5.28 -3.18
N ALA A 43 11.36 -5.81 -2.66
CA ALA A 43 11.05 -5.74 -1.25
C ALA A 43 10.67 -7.11 -0.71
N GLU A 44 11.14 -7.43 0.48
CA GLU A 44 10.66 -8.56 1.27
C GLU A 44 9.73 -7.99 2.34
N PHE A 45 8.65 -8.71 2.62
CA PHE A 45 7.61 -8.21 3.52
C PHE A 45 7.04 -9.33 4.38
N ARG A 46 6.54 -8.93 5.55
CA ARG A 46 5.65 -9.72 6.38
C ARG A 46 4.27 -9.07 6.37
N GLN A 47 3.26 -9.85 6.02
CA GLN A 47 1.87 -9.43 6.00
C GLN A 47 1.09 -10.15 7.08
N THR A 48 0.22 -9.44 7.78
CA THR A 48 -0.80 -9.99 8.67
C THR A 48 -2.18 -9.53 8.19
N LEU A 49 -3.06 -10.47 7.91
CA LEU A 49 -4.48 -10.23 7.60
C LEU A 49 -5.30 -10.59 8.83
N THR A 50 -6.15 -9.68 9.28
CA THR A 50 -7.04 -9.88 10.42
C THR A 50 -8.46 -9.59 9.99
N ASN A 51 -9.35 -10.57 10.19
CA ASN A 51 -10.78 -10.41 9.99
C ASN A 51 -11.45 -10.29 11.38
N PRO A 52 -11.84 -9.09 11.81
CA PRO A 52 -12.42 -8.89 13.13
C PRO A 52 -13.81 -9.53 13.27
N LEU A 53 -14.52 -9.78 12.16
CA LEU A 53 -15.85 -10.40 12.19
C LEU A 53 -15.78 -11.90 12.55
N THR A 54 -14.71 -12.59 12.13
CA THR A 54 -14.49 -14.00 12.43
C THR A 54 -13.46 -14.23 13.54
N GLY A 55 -12.73 -13.18 13.95
CA GLY A 55 -11.59 -13.28 14.87
C GLY A 55 -10.35 -13.94 14.28
N SER A 56 -10.35 -14.29 12.98
CA SER A 56 -9.23 -14.98 12.35
C SER A 56 -8.09 -14.00 12.04
N SER A 57 -6.85 -14.44 12.27
CA SER A 57 -5.65 -13.71 11.87
C SER A 57 -4.65 -14.66 11.21
N GLN A 58 -4.07 -14.25 10.08
CA GLN A 58 -3.08 -15.02 9.33
C GLN A 58 -1.87 -14.14 9.02
N THR A 59 -0.68 -14.64 9.33
CA THR A 59 0.59 -13.99 8.95
C THR A 59 1.28 -14.80 7.85
N THR A 60 1.83 -14.11 6.86
CA THR A 60 2.52 -14.73 5.73
C THR A 60 3.64 -13.80 5.26
N ASN A 61 4.81 -14.36 4.95
CA ASN A 61 5.90 -13.60 4.35
C ASN A 61 5.84 -13.68 2.82
N GLY A 62 6.47 -12.72 2.17
CA GLY A 62 6.54 -12.69 0.72
C GLY A 62 7.61 -11.76 0.18
N VAL A 63 7.70 -11.76 -1.15
CA VAL A 63 8.63 -10.93 -1.91
C VAL A 63 7.88 -10.26 -3.04
N ILE A 64 8.09 -8.96 -3.19
CA ILE A 64 7.65 -8.18 -4.36
C ILE A 64 8.86 -7.76 -5.18
N LEU A 65 8.79 -8.02 -6.48
CA LEU A 65 9.68 -7.49 -7.50
C LEU A 65 8.86 -6.60 -8.42
N ARG A 66 9.41 -5.45 -8.78
CA ARG A 66 8.83 -4.56 -9.78
C ARG A 66 9.93 -4.09 -10.73
N LYS A 67 9.60 -3.97 -12.00
CA LYS A 67 10.45 -3.33 -13.00
C LYS A 67 9.60 -2.55 -14.00
N LYS A 68 10.03 -1.35 -14.37
CA LYS A 68 9.37 -0.57 -15.41
C LYS A 68 9.72 -1.13 -16.80
N PRO A 69 8.80 -1.00 -17.78
CA PRO A 69 7.37 -0.75 -17.59
C PRO A 69 6.62 -2.03 -17.25
N ASN A 70 5.59 -1.93 -16.41
CA ASN A 70 4.53 -2.94 -16.22
C ASN A 70 4.99 -4.39 -15.87
N LEU A 71 6.15 -4.58 -15.24
CA LEU A 71 6.59 -5.87 -14.74
C LEU A 71 6.40 -5.94 -13.22
N LEU A 72 5.62 -6.92 -12.76
CA LEU A 72 5.30 -7.13 -11.35
C LEU A 72 5.42 -8.61 -11.00
N SER A 73 5.95 -8.91 -9.82
CA SER A 73 6.01 -10.27 -9.31
C SER A 73 5.90 -10.25 -7.79
N ILE A 74 4.76 -10.66 -7.26
CA ILE A 74 4.51 -10.86 -5.84
C ILE A 74 4.35 -12.36 -5.57
N SER A 75 5.14 -12.89 -4.65
CA SER A 75 5.07 -14.29 -4.21
C SER A 75 4.93 -14.34 -2.70
N PHE A 76 4.06 -15.23 -2.22
CA PHE A 76 3.82 -15.45 -0.80
C PHE A 76 4.20 -16.87 -0.41
N GLU A 77 4.60 -17.09 0.84
CA GLU A 77 4.87 -18.44 1.38
C GLU A 77 3.62 -19.34 1.38
N SER A 78 2.42 -18.75 1.37
CA SER A 78 1.15 -19.47 1.21
C SER A 78 0.97 -20.15 -0.15
N GLY A 79 1.84 -19.85 -1.12
CA GLY A 79 1.69 -20.26 -2.52
C GLY A 79 0.89 -19.27 -3.36
N ASP A 80 0.38 -18.19 -2.76
CA ASP A 80 -0.26 -17.10 -3.51
C ASP A 80 0.77 -16.39 -4.40
N ARG A 81 0.32 -15.99 -5.59
CA ARG A 81 1.18 -15.45 -6.63
C ARG A 81 0.42 -14.44 -7.49
N VAL A 82 1.02 -13.26 -7.64
CA VAL A 82 0.57 -12.23 -8.58
C VAL A 82 1.72 -11.87 -9.51
N ALA A 83 1.56 -12.04 -10.82
CA ALA A 83 2.63 -11.81 -11.78
C ALA A 83 2.13 -11.02 -12.98
N ALA A 84 2.94 -10.07 -13.46
CA ALA A 84 2.71 -9.36 -14.69
C ALA A 84 3.97 -9.32 -15.56
N ASP A 85 3.83 -9.73 -16.82
CA ASP A 85 4.92 -9.90 -17.79
C ASP A 85 5.13 -8.70 -18.74
N GLY A 86 4.44 -7.61 -18.45
CA GLY A 86 4.38 -6.39 -19.27
C GLY A 86 3.07 -6.22 -20.03
N SER A 87 2.30 -7.30 -20.19
CA SER A 87 1.05 -7.31 -20.96
C SER A 87 -0.11 -8.01 -20.27
N THR A 88 0.19 -9.07 -19.53
CA THR A 88 -0.80 -9.94 -18.90
C THR A 88 -0.57 -9.96 -17.41
N LEU A 89 -1.64 -9.81 -16.62
CA LEU A 89 -1.68 -10.00 -15.18
C LEU A 89 -2.26 -11.38 -14.89
N TRP A 90 -1.54 -12.12 -14.06
CA TRP A 90 -1.90 -13.43 -13.54
C TRP A 90 -2.07 -13.34 -12.03
N VAL A 91 -3.20 -13.79 -11.52
CA VAL A 91 -3.51 -13.84 -10.09
C VAL A 91 -3.89 -15.28 -9.73
N TYR A 92 -3.12 -15.88 -8.83
CA TYR A 92 -3.33 -17.23 -8.32
C TYR A 92 -3.30 -17.18 -6.80
N LEU A 93 -4.45 -17.41 -6.17
CA LEU A 93 -4.63 -17.28 -4.72
C LEU A 93 -5.13 -18.60 -4.10
N PRO A 94 -4.35 -19.70 -4.17
CA PRO A 94 -4.77 -21.01 -3.67
C PRO A 94 -5.11 -21.03 -2.18
N SER A 95 -4.62 -20.05 -1.39
CA SER A 95 -4.94 -19.94 0.03
C SER A 95 -6.41 -19.61 0.30
N SER A 96 -7.10 -18.98 -0.66
CA SER A 96 -8.48 -18.49 -0.52
C SER A 96 -9.43 -18.97 -1.61
N ALA A 97 -8.92 -19.16 -2.83
CA ALA A 97 -9.68 -19.64 -3.98
C ALA A 97 -8.87 -20.72 -4.73
N PRO A 98 -8.79 -21.96 -4.20
CA PRO A 98 -7.98 -23.02 -4.78
C PRO A 98 -8.46 -23.45 -6.18
N GLY A 99 -7.52 -23.90 -7.00
CA GLY A 99 -7.82 -24.54 -8.28
C GLY A 99 -8.10 -23.60 -9.46
N GLN A 100 -7.99 -22.28 -9.27
CA GLN A 100 -8.21 -21.31 -10.34
C GLN A 100 -7.09 -20.28 -10.45
N VAL A 101 -6.80 -19.85 -11.67
CA VAL A 101 -5.87 -18.76 -12.00
C VAL A 101 -6.65 -17.73 -12.78
N MET A 102 -6.63 -16.49 -12.34
CA MET A 102 -7.26 -15.38 -13.05
C MET A 102 -6.25 -14.73 -13.99
N ARG A 103 -6.68 -14.48 -15.23
CA ARG A 103 -5.87 -13.83 -16.27
C ARG A 103 -6.60 -12.60 -16.79
N MET A 104 -5.87 -11.48 -16.92
CA MET A 104 -6.41 -10.26 -17.52
C MET A 104 -5.32 -9.40 -18.16
N PRO A 105 -5.68 -8.46 -19.04
CA PRO A 105 -4.74 -7.45 -19.52
C PRO A 105 -4.16 -6.63 -18.36
N TYR A 106 -2.85 -6.41 -18.38
CA TYR A 106 -2.16 -5.52 -17.44
C TYR A 106 -1.79 -4.21 -18.09
N THR A 107 -2.28 -3.12 -17.51
CA THR A 107 -2.07 -1.75 -17.99
C THR A 107 -1.77 -0.85 -16.79
N GLY A 108 -1.30 0.38 -17.05
CA GLY A 108 -1.18 1.37 -15.97
C GLY A 108 -2.50 1.66 -15.25
N ALA A 109 -3.65 1.42 -15.89
CA ALA A 109 -4.97 1.70 -15.32
C ALA A 109 -5.39 0.72 -14.21
N ASN A 110 -4.84 -0.50 -14.20
CA ASN A 110 -5.12 -1.50 -13.16
C ASN A 110 -3.87 -1.89 -12.35
N ALA A 111 -2.77 -1.13 -12.45
CA ALA A 111 -1.60 -1.37 -11.62
C ALA A 111 -1.92 -1.25 -10.12
N SER A 112 -2.73 -0.25 -9.74
CA SER A 112 -3.13 0.01 -8.36
C SER A 112 -3.99 -1.06 -7.71
N SER A 113 -4.52 -2.05 -8.44
CA SER A 113 -5.28 -3.16 -7.83
C SER A 113 -4.37 -4.24 -7.26
N VAL A 114 -3.09 -4.27 -7.64
CA VAL A 114 -2.16 -5.34 -7.25
C VAL A 114 -0.82 -4.84 -6.73
N ASP A 115 -0.37 -3.63 -7.09
CA ASP A 115 0.85 -3.01 -6.56
C ASP A 115 0.49 -2.01 -5.45
N PRO A 116 0.84 -2.29 -4.17
CA PRO A 116 0.57 -1.37 -3.06
C PRO A 116 1.21 0.01 -3.24
N ALA A 117 2.41 0.08 -3.84
CA ALA A 117 3.07 1.36 -4.05
C ALA A 117 2.30 2.20 -5.08
N ASP A 118 1.82 1.59 -6.16
CA ASP A 118 0.94 2.29 -7.12
C ASP A 118 -0.42 2.63 -6.48
N GLN A 119 -0.96 1.74 -5.65
CA GLN A 119 -2.21 1.94 -4.93
C GLN A 119 -2.19 3.24 -4.10
N PHE A 120 -1.08 3.52 -3.41
CA PHE A 120 -0.94 4.68 -2.54
C PHE A 120 -0.31 5.90 -3.22
N LEU A 121 0.65 5.70 -4.13
CA LEU A 121 1.52 6.77 -4.65
C LEU A 121 1.17 7.21 -6.07
N ASN A 122 0.28 6.53 -6.78
CA ASN A 122 -0.22 7.01 -8.07
C ASN A 122 -1.27 8.12 -7.84
N SER A 123 -0.89 9.36 -8.14
CA SER A 123 -1.73 10.56 -8.03
C SER A 123 -2.46 10.71 -6.67
N PRO A 124 -1.75 10.60 -5.52
CA PRO A 124 -2.38 10.49 -4.21
C PRO A 124 -3.27 11.68 -3.87
N ARG A 125 -2.83 12.90 -4.16
CA ARG A 125 -3.56 14.12 -3.80
C ARG A 125 -4.91 14.23 -4.53
N THR A 126 -5.01 13.66 -5.72
CA THR A 126 -6.27 13.61 -6.47
C THR A 126 -7.21 12.53 -5.93
N ARG A 127 -6.65 11.41 -5.46
CA ARG A 127 -7.42 10.23 -5.05
C ARG A 127 -7.80 10.21 -3.57
N PHE A 128 -7.00 10.85 -2.71
CA PHE A 128 -7.10 10.75 -1.26
C PHE A 128 -7.12 12.13 -0.60
N THR A 129 -7.80 12.19 0.54
CA THR A 129 -7.50 13.16 1.59
C THR A 129 -6.30 12.64 2.36
N VAL A 130 -5.21 13.41 2.39
CA VAL A 130 -3.95 13.05 3.02
C VAL A 130 -3.81 13.81 4.33
N THR A 131 -3.57 13.11 5.43
CA THR A 131 -3.37 13.72 6.75
C THR A 131 -2.13 13.16 7.43
N SER A 132 -1.49 13.95 8.29
CA SER A 132 -0.33 13.48 9.05
C SER A 132 -0.79 12.49 10.12
N ALA A 133 -0.05 11.40 10.26
CA ALA A 133 -0.33 10.33 11.23
C ALA A 133 0.83 10.12 12.22
N GLY A 134 1.68 11.15 12.39
CA GLY A 134 2.79 11.20 13.34
C GLY A 134 4.08 10.55 12.82
N THR A 135 5.03 10.36 13.73
CA THR A 135 6.32 9.72 13.47
C THR A 135 6.41 8.39 14.20
N ALA A 136 7.17 7.44 13.64
CA ALA A 136 7.49 6.19 14.32
C ALA A 136 8.85 5.64 13.87
N THR A 137 9.41 4.74 14.67
CA THR A 137 10.54 3.92 14.25
C THR A 137 10.03 2.58 13.74
N VAL A 138 10.27 2.27 12.47
CA VAL A 138 9.88 1.00 11.84
C VAL A 138 11.15 0.24 11.45
N GLY A 139 11.37 -0.94 12.01
CA GLY A 139 12.57 -1.75 11.72
C GLY A 139 13.88 -1.01 11.99
N GLY A 140 13.93 -0.17 13.04
CA GLY A 140 15.10 0.64 13.39
C GLY A 140 15.28 1.91 12.55
N ARG A 141 14.32 2.24 11.68
CA ARG A 141 14.39 3.41 10.78
C ARG A 141 13.37 4.47 11.19
N ALA A 142 13.79 5.73 11.25
CA ALA A 142 12.88 6.84 11.48
C ALA A 142 11.94 7.02 10.28
N THR A 143 10.66 7.21 10.55
CA THR A 143 9.62 7.35 9.54
C THR A 143 8.61 8.43 9.93
N HIS A 144 8.05 9.08 8.92
CA HIS A 144 6.82 9.86 9.04
C HIS A 144 5.67 9.09 8.42
N ALA A 145 4.53 9.08 9.11
CA ALA A 145 3.32 8.42 8.66
C ALA A 145 2.30 9.41 8.11
N VAL A 146 1.57 8.98 7.09
CA VAL A 146 0.39 9.66 6.57
C VAL A 146 -0.80 8.71 6.58
N THR A 147 -2.00 9.26 6.76
CA THR A 147 -3.26 8.57 6.53
C THR A 147 -3.84 9.01 5.20
N LEU A 148 -4.28 8.03 4.39
CA LEU A 148 -4.91 8.19 3.10
C LEU A 148 -6.37 7.74 3.23
N VAL A 149 -7.30 8.65 2.99
CA VAL A 149 -8.74 8.34 2.93
C VAL A 149 -9.24 8.60 1.51
N PRO A 150 -9.81 7.60 0.80
CA PRO A 150 -10.31 7.79 -0.56
C PRO A 150 -11.38 8.87 -0.64
N LYS A 151 -11.24 9.75 -1.63
CA LYS A 151 -12.24 10.80 -1.93
C LYS A 151 -13.45 10.27 -2.67
N ARG A 152 -13.30 9.14 -3.37
CA ARG A 152 -14.39 8.48 -4.11
C ARG A 152 -15.03 7.41 -3.25
N ALA A 153 -16.34 7.26 -3.38
CA ALA A 153 -17.07 6.12 -2.85
C ALA A 153 -16.63 4.82 -3.55
N ASN A 154 -16.93 3.67 -2.94
CA ASN A 154 -16.64 2.33 -3.46
C ASN A 154 -15.15 2.11 -3.82
N ALA A 155 -14.26 2.73 -3.06
CA ALA A 155 -12.83 2.47 -3.16
C ALA A 155 -12.48 1.08 -2.58
N ALA A 156 -11.34 0.54 -3.00
CA ALA A 156 -10.84 -0.76 -2.54
C ALA A 156 -10.55 -0.81 -1.01
N PHE A 157 -10.42 0.35 -0.37
CA PHE A 157 -10.21 0.47 1.07
C PHE A 157 -10.93 1.69 1.64
N THR A 158 -11.16 1.73 2.94
CA THR A 158 -11.74 2.88 3.66
C THR A 158 -10.67 3.79 4.23
N SER A 159 -9.56 3.22 4.72
CA SER A 159 -8.38 3.97 5.14
C SER A 159 -7.09 3.20 4.88
N ALA A 160 -6.01 3.93 4.67
CA ALA A 160 -4.66 3.39 4.71
C ALA A 160 -3.75 4.29 5.54
N LYS A 161 -2.93 3.72 6.42
CA LYS A 161 -1.83 4.43 7.08
C LYS A 161 -0.52 3.95 6.50
N VAL A 162 0.33 4.87 6.04
CA VAL A 162 1.56 4.54 5.31
C VAL A 162 2.74 5.22 5.99
N TRP A 163 3.76 4.45 6.38
CA TRP A 163 4.98 4.95 7.00
C TRP A 163 6.08 5.06 5.95
N ILE A 164 6.61 6.27 5.80
CA ILE A 164 7.59 6.67 4.79
C ILE A 164 8.91 6.96 5.48
N ASP A 165 9.98 6.32 5.00
CA ASP A 165 11.33 6.42 5.52
C ASP A 165 11.89 7.84 5.44
N ASP A 166 12.51 8.33 6.49
CA ASP A 166 13.07 9.70 6.50
C ASP A 166 14.34 9.84 5.64
N ASN A 167 15.07 8.75 5.40
CA ASN A 167 16.31 8.79 4.65
C ASN A 167 16.09 8.59 3.14
N ASP A 168 15.38 7.53 2.74
CA ASP A 168 15.21 7.19 1.32
C ASP A 168 13.77 7.36 0.79
N SER A 169 12.85 7.83 1.63
CA SER A 169 11.44 8.06 1.27
C SER A 169 10.70 6.83 0.74
N SER A 170 11.22 5.62 0.98
CA SER A 170 10.52 4.37 0.66
C SER A 170 9.45 4.04 1.71
N ILE A 171 8.45 3.25 1.31
CA ILE A 171 7.43 2.74 2.24
C ILE A 171 8.07 1.64 3.11
N ARG A 172 7.93 1.76 4.43
CA ARG A 172 8.43 0.77 5.41
C ARG A 172 7.35 -0.08 6.02
N GLN A 173 6.15 0.48 6.16
CA GLN A 173 4.99 -0.20 6.69
C GLN A 173 3.74 0.43 6.10
N PHE A 174 2.68 -0.36 5.99
CA PHE A 174 1.34 0.19 5.84
C PHE A 174 0.29 -0.67 6.53
N ASP A 175 -0.77 0.00 6.94
CA ASP A 175 -2.01 -0.60 7.41
C ASP A 175 -3.11 -0.21 6.44
N VAL A 176 -3.96 -1.16 6.06
CA VAL A 176 -5.13 -0.93 5.22
C VAL A 176 -6.35 -1.53 5.90
N GLU A 177 -7.44 -0.78 5.91
CA GLU A 177 -8.76 -1.27 6.32
C GLU A 177 -9.72 -1.19 5.13
N THR A 178 -10.48 -2.25 4.89
CA THR A 178 -11.46 -2.32 3.81
C THR A 178 -12.89 -2.11 4.34
N ALA A 179 -13.85 -1.92 3.44
CA ALA A 179 -15.25 -1.74 3.81
C ALA A 179 -15.87 -2.96 4.53
N SER A 180 -15.30 -4.15 4.35
CA SER A 180 -15.72 -5.36 5.08
C SER A 180 -15.13 -5.43 6.49
N GLY A 181 -14.28 -4.48 6.89
CA GLY A 181 -13.53 -4.50 8.14
C GLY A 181 -12.26 -5.36 8.10
N LEU A 182 -11.92 -5.97 6.95
CA LEU A 182 -10.65 -6.69 6.81
C LEU A 182 -9.49 -5.71 7.00
N GLN A 183 -8.60 -6.06 7.93
CA GLN A 183 -7.40 -5.31 8.26
C GLN A 183 -6.18 -6.01 7.69
N ARG A 184 -5.34 -5.25 6.98
CA ARG A 184 -4.08 -5.71 6.42
C ARG A 184 -2.95 -4.87 6.98
N HIS A 185 -2.07 -5.50 7.74
CA HIS A 185 -0.83 -4.93 8.26
C HIS A 185 0.35 -5.48 7.47
N VAL A 186 1.22 -4.63 6.94
CA VAL A 186 2.41 -5.04 6.18
C VAL A 186 3.64 -4.29 6.66
N VAL A 187 4.70 -5.02 6.95
CA VAL A 187 6.03 -4.48 7.27
C VAL A 187 7.02 -4.92 6.21
N ILE A 188 7.74 -3.96 5.63
CA ILE A 188 8.85 -4.23 4.71
C ILE A 188 10.09 -4.58 5.54
N THR A 189 10.58 -5.80 5.39
CA THR A 189 11.72 -6.34 6.14
C THR A 189 13.04 -6.13 5.41
N SER A 190 13.01 -6.02 4.09
CA SER A 190 14.17 -5.71 3.24
C SER A 190 13.71 -4.90 2.03
N PHE A 191 14.49 -3.91 1.61
CA PHE A 191 14.21 -3.09 0.44
C PHE A 191 15.49 -2.80 -0.33
N VAL A 192 15.46 -3.06 -1.64
CA VAL A 192 16.55 -2.75 -2.56
C VAL A 192 15.99 -1.96 -3.73
N ALA A 193 16.49 -0.72 -3.87
CA ALA A 193 16.18 0.15 -5.00
C ALA A 193 17.06 -0.22 -6.21
N ASN A 194 16.46 -0.21 -7.39
CA ASN A 194 17.11 -0.43 -8.69
C ASN A 194 18.01 -1.69 -8.79
N PRO A 195 17.63 -2.87 -8.24
CA PRO A 195 18.42 -4.08 -8.44
C PRO A 195 18.38 -4.53 -9.91
N ALA A 196 19.42 -5.23 -10.35
CA ALA A 196 19.40 -5.95 -11.61
C ALA A 196 18.38 -7.10 -11.54
N LEU A 197 17.31 -7.01 -12.33
CA LEU A 197 16.26 -8.03 -12.41
C LEU A 197 16.14 -8.57 -13.83
N SER A 198 16.20 -9.90 -13.96
CA SER A 198 15.92 -10.61 -15.20
C SER A 198 14.43 -10.54 -15.52
N ARG A 199 14.09 -10.52 -16.81
CA ARG A 199 12.69 -10.58 -17.27
C ARG A 199 12.02 -11.90 -16.88
N SER A 200 12.78 -12.99 -16.78
CA SER A 200 12.25 -14.30 -16.39
C SER A 200 11.67 -14.32 -14.97
N SER A 201 12.09 -13.40 -14.09
CA SER A 201 11.54 -13.27 -12.73
C SER A 201 10.07 -12.84 -12.69
N PHE A 202 9.52 -12.38 -13.82
CA PHE A 202 8.15 -11.86 -13.94
C PHE A 202 7.21 -12.81 -14.70
N GLY A 203 7.72 -13.95 -15.17
CA GLY A 203 6.90 -14.97 -15.80
C GLY A 203 5.96 -15.65 -14.83
N PHE A 204 4.85 -16.18 -15.35
CA PHE A 204 3.90 -16.99 -14.61
C PHE A 204 3.74 -18.35 -15.27
N ALA A 205 3.96 -19.42 -14.52
CA ALA A 205 3.69 -20.78 -14.95
C ALA A 205 2.36 -21.23 -14.34
N VAL A 206 1.38 -21.56 -15.18
CA VAL A 206 0.06 -22.04 -14.73
C VAL A 206 0.25 -23.37 -13.98
N PRO A 207 -0.15 -23.45 -12.69
CA PRO A 207 -0.05 -24.68 -11.92
C PRO A 207 -0.85 -25.82 -12.57
N LYS A 208 -0.34 -27.04 -12.50
CA LYS A 208 -0.99 -28.21 -13.08
C LYS A 208 -2.40 -28.37 -12.50
N GLY A 209 -3.40 -28.52 -13.37
CA GLY A 209 -4.80 -28.71 -13.00
C GLY A 209 -5.55 -27.43 -12.61
N ALA A 210 -4.88 -26.27 -12.59
CA ALA A 210 -5.57 -25.01 -12.35
C ALA A 210 -6.41 -24.60 -13.58
N LYS A 211 -7.66 -24.20 -13.34
CA LYS A 211 -8.53 -23.61 -14.36
C LYS A 211 -8.14 -22.15 -14.59
N VAL A 212 -7.86 -21.77 -15.83
CA VAL A 212 -7.67 -20.36 -16.18
C VAL A 212 -9.03 -19.70 -16.37
N VAL A 213 -9.23 -18.55 -15.71
CA VAL A 213 -10.44 -17.73 -15.79
C VAL A 213 -10.04 -16.37 -16.34
N ASP A 214 -10.53 -16.05 -17.54
CA ASP A 214 -10.30 -14.76 -18.18
C ASP A 214 -11.21 -13.68 -17.58
N GLN A 215 -10.62 -12.51 -17.33
CA GLN A 215 -11.30 -11.32 -16.86
C GLN A 215 -11.02 -10.16 -17.82
N THR A 216 -11.99 -9.27 -17.98
CA THR A 216 -11.80 -8.00 -18.69
C THR A 216 -11.00 -7.04 -17.82
N ALA A 217 -10.33 -6.06 -18.45
CA ALA A 217 -9.63 -5.01 -17.72
C ALA A 217 -10.62 -4.23 -16.84
N GLY A 218 -10.38 -4.19 -15.52
CA GLY A 218 -11.19 -3.42 -14.57
C GLY A 218 -11.77 -4.21 -13.39
N ALA A 219 -11.59 -5.53 -13.32
CA ALA A 219 -11.91 -6.28 -12.10
C ALA A 219 -11.05 -5.77 -10.94
N VAL A 220 -11.71 -5.30 -9.88
CA VAL A 220 -11.07 -4.85 -8.64
C VAL A 220 -10.92 -6.06 -7.72
N PHE A 221 -9.73 -6.26 -7.17
CA PHE A 221 -9.41 -7.27 -6.17
C PHE A 221 -9.32 -6.65 -4.78
#